data_AF-A0A819WB99-F1
#
_entry.id   AF-A0A819WB99-F1
#
_cell.length_a   1.000
_cell.length_b   1.000
_cell.length_c   1.000
_cell.angle_alpha   90.00
_cell.angle_beta   90.00
_cell.angle_gamma   90.00
#
_symmetry.space_group_name_H-M   'P 1'
#
loop_
_entity.id
_entity.type
_entity.pdbx_description
1 polymer ?
#
loop_
_entity_poly.entity_id
_entity_poly.type
_entity_poly.pdbx_seq_one_letter_code
_entity_poly.pdbx_strand_id
1 'polypeptide(L)'
;MVDNIKQTNILLCGSARVGKSTLIDAICQQKLTKTNRSLNSVTKSIEQYSYKCTNGRITHETIIWDTPGIESWNENEVRSYMISLIEQTQPLCMIYCA
;
A
#
# COMPACT_ATOMS: atom_id res chain seq x y z
N MET A 1 -18.90 14.71 -19.90
CA MET A 1 -19.43 14.12 -18.65
C MET A 1 -18.27 14.11 -17.67
N VAL A 2 -18.44 14.71 -16.49
CA VAL A 2 -17.40 14.69 -15.46
C VAL A 2 -17.57 13.40 -14.68
N ASP A 3 -16.61 12.49 -14.81
CA ASP A 3 -16.58 11.28 -14.00
C ASP A 3 -16.36 11.71 -12.54
N ASN A 4 -17.30 11.36 -11.66
CA ASN A 4 -17.14 11.65 -10.23
C ASN A 4 -16.20 10.60 -9.65
N ILE A 5 -14.92 10.93 -9.53
CA ILE A 5 -13.90 10.02 -9.00
C ILE A 5 -13.89 10.11 -7.48
N LYS A 6 -14.14 8.98 -6.82
CA LYS A 6 -13.97 8.83 -5.37
C LYS A 6 -12.68 8.08 -5.09
N GLN A 7 -11.76 8.72 -4.38
CA GLN A 7 -10.49 8.10 -4.00
C GLN A 7 -10.57 7.51 -2.59
N THR A 8 -9.94 6.36 -2.37
CA THR A 8 -9.76 5.74 -1.05
C THR A 8 -8.32 5.28 -0.91
N ASN A 9 -7.68 5.64 0.20
CA ASN A 9 -6.31 5.23 0.50
C ASN A 9 -6.32 4.02 1.45
N ILE A 10 -5.48 3.03 1.19
CA ILE A 10 -5.21 1.88 2.05
C ILE A 10 -3.71 1.84 2.33
N LEU A 11 -3.33 1.75 3.59
CA LEU A 11 -1.93 1.61 4.00
C LEU A 11 -1.62 0.13 4.27
N LEU A 12 -0.61 -0.44 3.63
CA LEU A 12 -0.12 -1.80 3.88
C LEU A 12 1.18 -1.74 4.67
N CYS A 13 1.21 -2.42 5.81
CA CYS A 13 2.41 -2.57 6.63
C CYS A 13 2.60 -4.03 7.05
N GLY A 14 3.80 -4.39 7.49
CA GLY A 14 4.16 -5.76 7.84
C GLY A 14 5.64 -6.01 7.57
N SER A 15 6.20 -7.09 8.11
CA SER A 15 7.60 -7.45 7.85
C SER A 15 7.88 -7.71 6.36
N ALA A 16 9.13 -7.69 5.91
CA ALA A 16 9.44 -8.14 4.55
C ALA A 16 9.03 -9.61 4.37
N ARG A 17 8.60 -9.94 3.14
CA ARG A 17 8.26 -11.31 2.70
C ARG A 17 7.01 -11.95 3.32
N VAL A 18 6.23 -11.24 4.13
CA VAL A 18 4.92 -11.69 4.66
C VAL A 18 3.78 -11.71 3.63
N GLY A 19 4.07 -11.40 2.36
CA GLY A 19 3.07 -11.44 1.27
C GLY A 19 2.36 -10.13 0.95
N LYS A 20 2.82 -8.97 1.43
CA LYS A 20 2.26 -7.64 1.07
C LYS A 20 2.07 -7.46 -0.43
N SER A 21 3.12 -7.73 -1.22
CA SER A 21 3.07 -7.60 -2.68
C SER A 21 2.06 -8.55 -3.33
N THR A 22 1.92 -9.76 -2.79
CA THR A 22 0.89 -10.73 -3.23
C THR A 22 -0.51 -10.22 -2.91
N LEU A 23 -0.71 -9.59 -1.76
CA LEU A 23 -1.98 -8.97 -1.39
C LEU A 23 -2.32 -7.79 -2.33
N ILE A 24 -1.34 -6.96 -2.69
CA ILE A 24 -1.53 -5.86 -3.65
C ILE A 24 -2.02 -6.40 -4.99
N ASP A 25 -1.33 -7.41 -5.53
CA ASP A 25 -1.72 -8.03 -6.81
C ASP A 25 -3.14 -8.62 -6.74
N ALA A 26 -3.53 -9.20 -5.60
CA ALA A 26 -4.87 -9.74 -5.38
C ALA A 26 -5.94 -8.64 -5.31
N ILE A 27 -5.68 -7.54 -4.59
CA ILE A 27 -6.60 -6.39 -4.50
C ILE A 27 -6.77 -5.74 -5.87
N CYS A 28 -5.67 -5.54 -6.60
CA CYS A 28 -5.69 -4.91 -7.92
C CYS A 28 -6.16 -5.84 -9.05
N GLN A 29 -6.34 -7.14 -8.76
CA GLN A 29 -6.66 -8.19 -9.74
C GLN A 29 -5.70 -8.21 -10.95
N GLN A 30 -4.47 -7.74 -10.75
CA GLN A 30 -3.46 -7.56 -11.78
C GLN A 30 -2.08 -7.76 -11.15
N LYS A 31 -1.13 -8.28 -11.94
CA LYS A 31 0.25 -8.44 -11.49
C LYS A 31 0.99 -7.11 -11.64
N LEU A 32 0.95 -6.28 -10.60
CA LEU A 32 1.56 -4.95 -10.58
C LEU A 32 2.90 -4.95 -9.86
N THR A 33 3.07 -5.81 -8.85
CA THR A 33 4.25 -5.82 -8.01
C THR A 33 5.40 -6.60 -8.62
N LYS A 34 6.62 -6.11 -8.43
CA LYS A 34 7.84 -6.85 -8.80
C LYS A 34 8.29 -7.71 -7.62
N THR A 35 7.76 -8.92 -7.52
CA THR A 35 8.25 -9.90 -6.52
C THR A 35 9.67 -10.33 -6.87
N ASN A 36 10.69 -9.74 -6.25
CA ASN A 36 12.07 -10.20 -6.42
C ASN A 36 12.38 -11.27 -5.35
N ARG A 37 12.84 -12.47 -5.76
CA ARG A 37 13.24 -13.56 -4.85
C ARG A 37 14.61 -13.34 -4.19
N SER A 38 15.21 -12.16 -4.35
CA SER A 38 16.55 -11.86 -3.86
C SER A 38 16.55 -11.46 -2.38
N LEU A 39 17.68 -11.72 -1.71
CA LEU A 39 17.87 -11.53 -0.26
C LEU A 39 17.77 -10.07 0.22
N ASN A 40 17.64 -9.10 -0.70
CA ASN A 40 17.62 -7.67 -0.40
C ASN A 40 16.17 -7.16 -0.33
N SER A 41 15.84 -6.44 0.75
CA SER A 41 14.60 -5.67 0.86
C SER A 41 14.41 -4.80 -0.40
N VAL A 42 13.35 -5.08 -1.16
CA VAL A 42 13.10 -4.45 -2.47
C VAL A 42 12.54 -3.04 -2.29
N THR A 43 11.76 -2.80 -1.24
CA THR A 43 11.07 -1.54 -0.98
C THR A 43 11.90 -0.68 -0.03
N LYS A 44 12.72 0.24 -0.57
CA LYS A 44 13.49 1.24 0.21
C LYS A 44 12.73 2.55 0.45
N SER A 45 11.62 2.75 -0.26
CA SER A 45 10.75 3.92 -0.22
C SER A 45 9.30 3.45 -0.28
N ILE A 46 8.35 4.21 0.28
CA ILE A 46 6.92 3.93 0.16
C ILE A 46 6.56 3.89 -1.33
N GLU A 47 5.88 2.82 -1.75
CA GLU A 47 5.40 2.68 -3.12
C GLU A 47 3.88 2.85 -3.17
N GLN A 48 3.39 3.37 -4.30
CA GLN A 48 1.98 3.64 -4.51
C GLN A 48 1.46 2.82 -5.69
N TYR A 49 0.37 2.10 -5.45
CA TYR A 49 -0.35 1.34 -6.46
C TYR A 49 -1.78 1.88 -6.57
N SER A 50 -2.33 1.95 -7.78
CA SER A 50 -3.69 2.44 -8.01
C SER A 50 -4.52 1.39 -8.76
N TYR A 51 -5.75 1.19 -8.30
CA TYR A 51 -6.76 0.39 -8.97
C TYR A 51 -8.04 1.20 -9.15
N LYS A 52 -8.52 1.29 -10.39
CA LYS A 52 -9.76 1.99 -10.74
C LYS A 52 -10.85 1.00 -11.11
N CYS A 53 -12.01 1.15 -10.51
CA CYS A 53 -13.23 0.43 -10.85
C CYS A 53 -14.34 1.41 -11.17
N THR A 54 -14.98 1.25 -12.33
CA THR A 54 -16.11 2.09 -12.75
C THR A 54 -17.40 1.29 -12.61
N ASN A 55 -18.36 1.84 -11.85
CA ASN A 55 -19.71 1.32 -11.74
C ASN A 55 -20.71 2.39 -12.20
N GLY A 56 -21.22 2.24 -13.42
CA GLY A 56 -22.06 3.26 -14.06
C GLY A 56 -21.29 4.56 -14.30
N ARG A 57 -21.72 5.66 -13.66
CA ARG A 57 -21.09 7.00 -13.79
C ARG A 57 -20.09 7.33 -12.68
N ILE A 58 -19.86 6.39 -11.74
CA ILE A 58 -18.97 6.61 -10.61
C ILE A 58 -17.72 5.76 -10.82
N THR A 59 -16.56 6.40 -10.74
CA THR A 59 -15.27 5.71 -10.74
C THR A 59 -14.71 5.76 -9.33
N HIS A 60 -14.40 4.60 -8.77
CA HIS A 60 -13.69 4.50 -7.49
C HIS A 60 -12.23 4.19 -7.78
N GLU A 61 -11.34 4.99 -7.20
CA GLU A 61 -9.90 4.76 -7.24
C GLU A 61 -9.42 4.33 -5.85
N THR A 62 -8.89 3.12 -5.76
CA THR A 62 -8.23 2.62 -4.56
C THR A 62 -6.74 2.83 -4.72
N ILE A 63 -6.15 3.60 -3.80
CA ILE A 63 -4.72 3.84 -3.71
C ILE A 63 -4.17 2.96 -2.59
N ILE A 64 -3.23 2.09 -2.92
CA ILE A 64 -2.54 1.24 -1.96
C ILE A 64 -1.14 1.81 -1.75
N TRP A 65 -0.83 2.14 -0.51
CA TRP A 65 0.48 2.58 -0.05
C TRP A 65 1.23 1.39 0.56
N ASP A 66 2.22 0.86 -0.16
CA ASP A 66 3.07 -0.24 0.31
C ASP A 66 4.27 0.33 1.06
N THR A 67 4.44 -0.08 2.32
CA THR A 67 5.60 0.34 3.11
C THR A 67 6.74 -0.69 3.02
N PRO A 68 8.00 -0.25 3.20
CA PRO A 68 9.10 -1.15 3.55
C PRO A 68 8.73 -2.11 4.69
N GLY A 69 9.43 -3.25 4.75
CA GLY A 69 9.30 -4.19 5.86
C GLY A 69 9.54 -3.49 7.22
N ILE A 70 8.72 -3.80 8.23
CA ILE A 70 8.81 -3.14 9.55
C ILE A 70 10.18 -3.33 10.21
N GLU A 71 10.91 -4.40 9.90
CA GLU A 71 12.28 -4.59 10.38
C GLU A 71 13.28 -3.56 9.85
N SER A 72 12.94 -2.77 8.82
CA SER A 72 13.75 -1.62 8.42
C SER A 72 13.41 -0.35 9.19
N TRP A 73 12.48 -0.41 10.14
CA TRP A 73 12.06 0.73 10.96
C TRP A 73 12.85 0.72 12.27
N ASN A 74 13.40 1.87 12.65
CA ASN A 74 14.07 2.01 13.93
C ASN A 74 13.04 1.81 15.06
N GLU A 75 13.26 0.82 15.95
CA GLU A 75 12.34 0.48 17.06
C GLU A 75 11.97 1.70 17.91
N ASN A 76 12.92 2.64 18.09
CA ASN A 76 12.69 3.86 18.87
C ASN A 76 11.78 4.88 18.16
N GLU A 77 11.53 4.70 16.87
CA GLU A 77 10.84 5.67 16.00
C GLU A 77 9.63 5.06 15.27
N VAL A 78 9.31 3.77 15.45
CA VAL A 78 8.18 3.09 14.80
C VAL A 78 6.89 3.88 14.96
N ARG A 79 6.61 4.40 16.17
CA ARG A 79 5.40 5.21 16.41
C ARG A 79 5.41 6.50 15.60
N SER A 80 6.50 7.25 15.60
CA SER A 80 6.62 8.51 14.87
C SER A 80 6.55 8.31 13.37
N TYR A 81 7.18 7.24 12.87
CA TYR A 81 7.11 6.84 11.47
C TYR A 81 5.70 6.42 11.05
N MET A 82 5.00 5.66 11.90
CA MET A 82 3.60 5.29 11.65
C MET A 82 2.68 6.50 11.63
N ILE A 83 2.89 7.46 12.53
CA ILE A 83 2.13 8.72 12.53
C ILE A 83 2.40 9.49 11.24
N SER A 84 3.66 9.64 10.81
CA SER A 84 3.97 10.35 9.58
C SER A 84 3.39 9.65 8.34
N LEU A 85 3.35 8.31 8.31
CA LEU A 85 2.67 7.55 7.26
C LEU A 85 1.16 7.82 7.24
N ILE A 86 0.50 7.83 8.39
CA ILE A 86 -0.94 8.10 8.47
C ILE A 86 -1.26 9.54 8.04
N GLU A 87 -0.46 10.51 8.47
CA GLU A 87 -0.59 11.92 8.06
C GLU A 87 -0.37 12.11 6.56
N GLN A 88 0.65 11.45 6.01
CA GLN A 88 0.99 11.53 4.59
C GLN A 88 -0.06 10.85 3.70
N THR A 89 -0.57 9.69 4.11
CA THR A 89 -1.39 8.82 3.25
C THR A 89 -2.89 8.97 3.48
N GLN A 90 -3.31 9.53 4.63
CA GLN A 90 -4.71 9.66 5.05
C GLN A 90 -5.53 8.40 4.74
N PRO A 91 -5.13 7.24 5.29
CA PRO A 91 -5.73 5.97 4.94
C PRO A 91 -7.14 5.83 5.53
N LEU A 92 -8.07 5.25 4.77
CA LEU A 92 -9.34 4.77 5.31
C LEU A 92 -9.11 3.63 6.30
N CYS A 93 -8.16 2.74 5.97
CA CYS A 93 -7.75 1.64 6.82
C CYS A 93 -6.29 1.27 6.59
N MET A 94 -5.73 0.58 7.58
CA MET A 94 -4.42 -0.01 7.53
C MET A 94 -4.53 -1.53 7.59
N ILE A 95 -3.82 -2.23 6.70
CA ILE A 95 -3.72 -3.69 6.69
C ILE A 95 -2.33 -4.07 7.18
N TYR A 96 -2.28 -4.72 8.34
CA TYR A 96 -1.07 -5.34 8.87
C TYR A 96 -0.96 -6.78 8.38
N CYS A 97 0.15 -7.09 7.69
CA CYS A 97 0.45 -8.43 7.19
C CYS A 97 1.50 -9.08 8.10
N ALA A 98 1.22 -10.30 8.58
CA ALA A 98 2.07 -11.09 9.47
C ALA A 98 2.22 -12.52 8.95
#